data_AF-A0A8J2KG16-F1
#
_entry.id   AF-A0A8J2KG16-F1
#
_cell.length_a   1.000
_cell.length_b   1.000
_cell.length_c   1.000
_cell.angle_alpha   90.00
_cell.angle_beta   90.00
_cell.angle_gamma   90.00
#
_symmetry.space_group_name_H-M   'P 1'
#
loop_
_entity.id
_entity.type
_entity.pdbx_description
1 polymer ?
#
loop_
_entity_poly.entity_id
_entity_poly.type
_entity_poly.pdbx_seq_one_letter_code
_entity_poly.pdbx_strand_id
1 'polypeptide(L)'
;AKNISRGLESPATAGHLFTRNCGIDDVNAIFLSKMTTEAAEALAVNIVQGTVSNVFKTECLKRAHDLETQDTMVLSQSVTLKVDAPYVITVNIDTLDGLVNGVTFYLRQIIYGPSQEELIRPHVLLAEFEDQRVGNIARQFTNHGENLMPIYVQRRMIYQWHGRGLSVVRIQFQVTPAAAISAWKAQGGTY
;
A
#
# COMPACT_ATOMS: atom_id res chain seq x y z
N ALA A 1 62.38 4.19 1.69
CA ALA A 1 62.23 3.68 0.31
C ALA A 1 61.08 2.66 0.27
N LYS A 2 60.13 2.84 -0.68
CA LYS A 2 59.08 1.92 -1.20
C LYS A 2 58.07 1.32 -0.18
N ASN A 3 56.76 1.69 -0.15
CA ASN A 3 55.61 1.27 -1.00
C ASN A 3 55.57 -0.27 -1.24
N ILE A 4 54.47 -1.04 -1.09
CA ILE A 4 53.11 -0.88 -1.66
C ILE A 4 52.06 -1.84 -1.00
N SER A 5 50.85 -1.30 -0.76
CA SER A 5 49.46 -1.76 -1.05
C SER A 5 48.76 -3.07 -0.58
N ARG A 6 47.42 -2.86 -0.43
CA ARG A 6 46.23 -3.75 -0.39
C ARG A 6 45.81 -4.24 0.99
N GLY A 7 44.64 -3.91 1.53
CA GLY A 7 43.39 -3.49 0.92
C GLY A 7 42.30 -4.48 1.34
N LEU A 8 41.58 -4.16 2.41
CA LEU A 8 40.32 -4.77 2.82
C LEU A 8 39.58 -3.70 3.62
N GLU A 9 39.06 -2.70 2.89
CA GLU A 9 37.93 -1.92 3.41
C GLU A 9 36.78 -2.90 3.54
N SER A 10 36.44 -3.24 4.78
CA SER A 10 35.21 -3.96 5.09
C SER A 10 34.05 -3.05 4.66
N PRO A 11 33.16 -3.47 3.74
CA PRO A 11 32.07 -2.61 3.34
C PRO A 11 31.14 -2.41 4.54
N ALA A 12 31.07 -1.16 5.00
CA ALA A 12 30.23 -0.70 6.09
C ALA A 12 28.71 -0.72 5.77
N THR A 13 28.28 -1.59 4.86
CA THR A 13 26.93 -1.58 4.27
C THR A 13 26.14 -2.87 4.50
N ALA A 14 26.59 -3.72 5.42
CA ALA A 14 25.82 -4.85 5.89
C ALA A 14 25.14 -4.49 7.23
N GLY A 15 23.86 -4.12 7.19
CA GLY A 15 23.01 -4.20 8.37
C GLY A 15 22.48 -2.89 8.95
N HIS A 16 22.04 -1.93 8.14
CA HIS A 16 20.95 -1.06 8.61
C HIS A 16 19.62 -1.80 8.41
N LEU A 17 19.37 -2.76 9.30
CA LEU A 17 17.99 -3.08 9.67
C LEU A 17 17.36 -1.73 10.04
N PHE A 18 16.40 -1.24 9.27
CA PHE A 18 15.69 -0.02 9.63
C PHE A 18 15.05 -0.27 11.00
N THR A 19 15.67 0.24 12.06
CA THR A 19 15.24 0.05 13.46
C THR A 19 13.89 0.72 13.73
N ARG A 20 13.33 1.43 12.74
CA ARG A 20 11.97 1.96 12.70
C ARG A 20 11.42 1.94 11.27
N ASN A 21 10.13 1.62 11.14
CA ASN A 21 9.39 1.70 9.87
C ASN A 21 9.47 3.09 9.21
N CYS A 22 9.68 4.16 10.01
CA CYS A 22 9.82 5.52 9.48
C CYS A 22 10.93 5.65 8.43
N GLY A 23 12.05 4.92 8.59
CA GLY A 23 13.14 4.98 7.60
C GLY A 23 12.78 4.29 6.28
N ILE A 24 11.90 3.28 6.30
CA ILE A 24 11.40 2.60 5.10
C ILE A 24 10.43 3.51 4.36
N ASP A 25 9.52 4.16 5.09
CA ASP A 25 8.53 5.09 4.53
C ASP A 25 9.22 6.30 3.88
N ASP A 26 10.26 6.85 4.52
CA ASP A 26 11.04 7.96 3.97
C ASP A 26 11.77 7.57 2.68
N VAL A 27 12.40 6.41 2.64
CA VAL A 27 13.07 5.89 1.43
C VAL A 27 12.06 5.69 0.30
N ASN A 28 10.89 5.13 0.61
CA ASN A 28 9.81 4.96 -0.34
C ASN A 28 9.30 6.32 -0.86
N ALA A 29 9.07 7.30 0.01
CA ALA A 29 8.62 8.63 -0.37
C ALA A 29 9.66 9.34 -1.27
N ILE A 30 10.95 9.24 -0.94
CA ILE A 30 12.04 9.78 -1.76
C ILE A 30 12.10 9.07 -3.11
N PHE A 31 11.93 7.75 -3.17
CA PHE A 31 11.88 7.01 -4.43
C PHE A 31 10.71 7.48 -5.30
N LEU A 32 9.50 7.52 -4.75
CA LEU A 32 8.29 7.92 -5.48
C LEU A 32 8.35 9.38 -5.95
N SER A 33 8.95 10.28 -5.17
CA SER A 33 9.09 11.69 -5.55
C SER A 33 10.00 11.92 -6.76
N LYS A 34 10.91 10.99 -7.06
CA LYS A 34 11.79 11.04 -8.23
C LYS A 34 11.13 10.47 -9.50
N MET A 35 9.99 9.79 -9.38
CA MET A 35 9.31 9.20 -10.51
C MET A 35 8.47 10.23 -11.29
N THR A 36 8.62 10.23 -12.61
CA THR A 36 7.88 11.13 -13.53
C THR A 36 6.66 10.46 -14.17
N THR A 37 6.35 9.23 -13.78
CA THR A 37 5.17 8.48 -14.24
C THR A 37 3.88 9.06 -13.68
N GLU A 38 2.76 8.60 -14.26
CA GLU A 38 1.41 8.93 -13.77
C GLU A 38 1.33 8.74 -12.26
N ALA A 39 0.73 9.72 -11.58
CA ALA A 39 0.64 9.77 -10.14
C ALA A 39 -0.79 10.06 -9.70
N ALA A 40 -1.19 9.47 -8.59
CA ALA A 40 -2.42 9.82 -7.89
C ALA A 40 -2.23 9.73 -6.38
N GLU A 41 -3.03 10.50 -5.65
CA GLU A 41 -3.18 10.31 -4.21
C GLU A 41 -4.51 9.61 -3.94
N ALA A 42 -4.45 8.39 -3.43
CA ALA A 42 -5.65 7.68 -2.99
C ALA A 42 -5.95 8.04 -1.54
N LEU A 43 -6.87 8.99 -1.34
CA LEU A 43 -7.36 9.36 -0.01
C LEU A 43 -8.45 8.40 0.46
N ALA A 44 -8.34 7.96 1.71
CA ALA A 44 -9.31 7.07 2.32
C ALA A 44 -10.68 7.75 2.47
N VAL A 45 -11.74 7.01 2.18
CA VAL A 45 -13.12 7.48 2.42
C VAL A 45 -13.63 6.84 3.72
N ASN A 46 -14.04 7.68 4.67
CA ASN A 46 -14.61 7.23 5.95
C ASN A 46 -16.12 7.48 5.98
N ILE A 47 -16.89 6.41 6.20
CA ILE A 47 -18.35 6.45 6.28
C ILE A 47 -18.76 6.11 7.71
N VAL A 48 -19.48 7.03 8.36
CA VAL A 48 -20.08 6.76 9.67
C VAL A 48 -21.38 5.97 9.49
N GLN A 49 -21.52 4.87 10.21
CA GLN A 49 -22.76 4.11 10.29
C GLN A 49 -23.40 4.35 11.66
N GLY A 50 -24.74 4.44 11.69
CA GLY A 50 -25.53 4.63 12.89
C GLY A 50 -26.48 5.84 12.82
N THR A 51 -27.53 5.80 13.64
CA THR A 51 -28.65 6.75 13.62
C THR A 51 -28.60 7.65 14.84
N VAL A 52 -27.68 8.61 14.83
CA VAL A 52 -27.54 9.64 15.88
C VAL A 52 -27.31 11.01 15.26
N SER A 53 -27.27 12.05 16.09
CA SER A 53 -27.06 13.44 15.64
C SER A 53 -25.73 13.60 14.89
N ASN A 54 -25.69 14.58 13.98
CA ASN A 54 -24.48 14.87 13.20
C ASN A 54 -23.28 15.27 14.07
N VAL A 55 -23.51 15.84 15.27
CA VAL A 55 -22.45 16.16 16.24
C VAL A 55 -21.67 14.90 16.63
N PHE A 56 -22.36 13.83 17.00
CA PHE A 56 -21.70 12.57 17.38
C PHE A 56 -21.08 11.86 16.17
N LYS A 57 -21.65 12.00 14.98
CA LYS A 57 -21.04 11.48 13.74
C LYS A 57 -19.70 12.15 13.46
N THR A 58 -19.64 13.48 13.58
CA THR A 58 -18.39 14.25 13.43
C THR A 58 -17.36 13.87 14.48
N GLU A 59 -17.76 13.71 15.74
CA GLU A 59 -16.85 13.26 16.82
C GLU A 59 -16.33 11.83 16.56
N CYS A 60 -17.19 10.94 16.06
CA CYS A 60 -16.82 9.58 15.68
C CYS A 60 -15.78 9.56 14.54
N LEU A 61 -15.97 10.41 13.52
CA LEU A 61 -14.98 10.57 12.44
C LEU A 61 -13.64 11.07 12.96
N LYS A 62 -13.63 12.06 13.87
CA LYS A 62 -12.38 12.57 14.48
C LYS A 62 -11.63 11.45 15.20
N ARG A 63 -12.32 10.69 16.06
CA ARG A 63 -11.70 9.55 16.75
C ARG A 63 -11.13 8.51 15.80
N ALA A 64 -11.86 8.17 14.73
CA ALA A 64 -11.39 7.20 13.74
C ALA A 64 -10.25 7.74 12.85
N HIS A 65 -10.17 9.07 12.68
CA HIS A 65 -9.08 9.73 11.99
C HIS A 65 -7.77 9.63 12.80
N ASP A 66 -7.85 9.78 14.12
CA ASP A 66 -6.69 9.78 15.01
C ASP A 66 -6.13 8.37 15.31
N LEU A 67 -6.75 7.31 14.78
CA LEU A 67 -6.23 5.94 14.89
C LEU A 67 -4.97 5.75 14.06
N GLU A 68 -4.00 5.03 14.63
CA GLU A 68 -2.83 4.57 13.90
C GLU A 68 -3.21 3.53 12.84
N THR A 69 -2.47 3.46 11.73
CA THR A 69 -2.77 2.53 10.62
C THR A 69 -2.84 1.06 11.05
N GLN A 70 -2.05 0.68 12.06
CA GLN A 70 -2.09 -0.68 12.63
C GLN A 70 -3.44 -1.02 13.29
N ASP A 71 -4.12 -0.01 13.83
CA ASP A 71 -5.43 -0.14 14.45
C ASP A 71 -6.58 -0.01 13.43
N THR A 72 -6.28 0.26 12.16
CA THR A 72 -7.27 0.44 11.09
C THR A 72 -7.30 -0.72 10.09
N MET A 73 -6.95 -1.94 10.53
CA MET A 73 -6.81 -3.11 9.65
C MET A 73 -5.81 -2.85 8.51
N VAL A 74 -4.76 -2.08 8.80
CA VAL A 74 -3.72 -1.68 7.85
C VAL A 74 -4.28 -0.88 6.66
N LEU A 75 -5.36 -0.12 6.88
CA LEU A 75 -5.90 0.83 5.90
C LEU A 75 -5.41 2.24 6.20
N SER A 76 -4.39 2.65 5.45
CA SER A 76 -3.76 3.98 5.51
C SER A 76 -4.78 5.10 5.28
N GLN A 77 -4.51 6.30 5.79
CA GLN A 77 -5.32 7.46 5.44
C GLN A 77 -5.11 7.92 3.99
N SER A 78 -3.88 7.82 3.49
CA SER A 78 -3.54 8.10 2.11
C SER A 78 -2.55 7.06 1.59
N VAL A 79 -2.58 6.84 0.28
CA VAL A 79 -1.57 6.04 -0.43
C VAL A 79 -1.14 6.84 -1.65
N THR A 80 0.16 7.14 -1.73
CA THR A 80 0.76 7.74 -2.94
C THR A 80 0.95 6.66 -4.00
N LEU A 81 0.25 6.82 -5.11
CA LEU A 81 0.28 5.92 -6.25
C LEU A 81 1.15 6.50 -7.36
N LYS A 82 2.08 5.71 -7.88
CA LYS A 82 2.91 6.02 -9.05
C LYS A 82 2.94 4.80 -9.95
N VAL A 83 2.56 4.97 -11.21
CA VAL A 83 2.71 3.90 -12.21
C VAL A 83 4.19 3.51 -12.32
N ASP A 84 4.43 2.22 -12.57
CA ASP A 84 5.70 1.50 -12.56
C ASP A 84 6.42 1.38 -11.21
N ALA A 85 5.85 1.93 -10.13
CA ALA A 85 6.44 1.76 -8.80
C ALA A 85 6.09 0.38 -8.22
N PRO A 86 7.00 -0.21 -7.40
CA PRO A 86 6.73 -1.43 -6.68
C PRO A 86 5.88 -1.15 -5.43
N TYR A 87 4.90 -2.02 -5.19
CA TYR A 87 4.02 -2.01 -4.03
C TYR A 87 3.96 -3.40 -3.41
N VAL A 88 3.57 -3.47 -2.14
CA VAL A 88 3.34 -4.72 -1.41
C VAL A 88 1.89 -4.79 -0.94
N ILE A 89 1.27 -5.95 -1.05
CA ILE A 89 -0.03 -6.24 -0.43
C ILE A 89 0.17 -6.37 1.08
N THR A 90 -0.64 -5.68 1.89
CA THR A 90 -0.46 -5.63 3.35
C THR A 90 -1.31 -6.64 4.13
N VAL A 91 -2.22 -7.36 3.46
CA VAL A 91 -3.08 -8.39 4.08
C VAL A 91 -3.28 -9.58 3.16
N ASN A 92 -3.82 -10.68 3.70
CA ASN A 92 -4.29 -11.78 2.87
C ASN A 92 -5.61 -11.39 2.18
N ILE A 93 -5.60 -11.34 0.85
CA ILE A 93 -6.79 -11.11 0.03
C ILE A 93 -7.38 -12.46 -0.40
N ASP A 94 -6.54 -13.31 -1.01
CA ASP A 94 -6.89 -14.68 -1.39
C ASP A 94 -5.65 -15.57 -1.26
N THR A 95 -5.64 -16.40 -0.21
CA THR A 95 -4.52 -17.30 0.06
C THR A 95 -4.38 -18.43 -0.96
N LEU A 96 -5.49 -18.85 -1.58
CA LEU A 96 -5.49 -19.94 -2.56
C LEU A 96 -4.93 -19.45 -3.89
N ASP A 97 -5.20 -18.19 -4.24
CA ASP A 97 -4.68 -17.54 -5.44
C ASP A 97 -3.32 -16.84 -5.21
N GLY A 98 -2.68 -17.08 -4.07
CA GLY A 98 -1.36 -16.50 -3.76
C GLY A 98 -1.35 -14.99 -3.49
N LEU A 99 -2.51 -14.33 -3.39
CA LEU A 99 -2.67 -12.92 -3.04
C LEU A 99 -2.59 -12.72 -1.52
N VAL A 100 -1.38 -12.94 -0.99
CA VAL A 100 -1.10 -12.91 0.45
C VAL A 100 -0.32 -11.68 0.87
N ASN A 101 -0.33 -11.40 2.17
CA ASN A 101 0.48 -10.34 2.76
C ASN A 101 1.97 -10.53 2.39
N GLY A 102 2.64 -9.46 1.98
CA GLY A 102 4.06 -9.44 1.64
C GLY A 102 4.36 -9.67 0.16
N VAL A 103 3.36 -10.04 -0.64
CA VAL A 103 3.52 -10.17 -2.10
C VAL A 103 3.72 -8.80 -2.73
N THR A 104 4.77 -8.69 -3.54
CA THR A 104 5.15 -7.46 -4.25
C THR A 104 4.60 -7.48 -5.68
N PHE A 105 4.19 -6.32 -6.19
CA PHE A 105 3.75 -6.12 -7.56
C PHE A 105 4.19 -4.75 -8.08
N TYR A 106 4.17 -4.59 -9.40
CA TYR A 106 4.35 -3.30 -10.06
C TYR A 106 2.99 -2.72 -10.46
N LEU A 107 2.76 -1.45 -10.13
CA LEU A 107 1.54 -0.76 -10.54
C LEU A 107 1.63 -0.40 -12.02
N ARG A 108 0.78 -0.97 -12.89
CA ARG A 108 0.81 -0.68 -14.34
C ARG A 108 -0.20 0.34 -14.79
N GLN A 109 -1.33 0.43 -14.10
CA GLN A 109 -2.36 1.41 -14.45
C GLN A 109 -3.23 1.73 -13.24
N ILE A 110 -3.70 2.97 -13.19
CA ILE A 110 -4.69 3.43 -12.22
C ILE A 110 -6.01 3.59 -12.96
N ILE A 111 -7.04 2.83 -12.56
CA ILE A 111 -8.40 3.02 -13.05
C ILE A 111 -9.11 3.91 -12.04
N TYR A 112 -9.60 5.04 -12.54
CA TYR A 112 -10.35 5.99 -11.73
C TYR A 112 -11.85 5.71 -11.82
N GLY A 113 -12.55 5.95 -10.72
CA GLY A 113 -13.99 5.82 -10.62
C GLY A 113 -14.65 7.04 -9.97
N PRO A 114 -15.97 7.15 -10.07
CA PRO A 114 -16.73 8.19 -9.38
C PRO A 114 -16.68 7.99 -7.87
N SER A 115 -16.62 9.09 -7.11
CA SER A 115 -16.82 9.09 -5.66
C SER A 115 -18.11 9.82 -5.26
N GLN A 116 -18.55 9.65 -4.01
CA GLN A 116 -19.75 10.29 -3.48
C GLN A 116 -19.72 11.84 -3.56
N GLU A 117 -18.54 12.43 -3.73
CA GLU A 117 -18.32 13.88 -3.82
C GLU A 117 -18.09 14.34 -5.27
N GLU A 118 -18.51 13.57 -6.28
CA GLU A 118 -18.27 13.83 -7.72
C GLU A 118 -16.77 13.91 -8.14
N LEU A 119 -15.85 13.76 -7.19
CA LEU A 119 -14.42 13.66 -7.43
C LEU A 119 -14.08 12.31 -8.06
N ILE A 120 -13.33 12.34 -9.15
CA ILE A 120 -12.70 11.17 -9.76
C ILE A 120 -11.55 10.72 -8.84
N ARG A 121 -11.58 9.47 -8.38
CA ARG A 121 -10.57 8.91 -7.46
C ARG A 121 -10.05 7.57 -7.95
N PRO A 122 -8.80 7.20 -7.62
CA PRO A 122 -8.30 5.84 -7.85
C PRO A 122 -9.26 4.81 -7.24
N HIS A 123 -9.71 3.85 -8.05
CA HIS A 123 -10.69 2.83 -7.64
C HIS A 123 -10.17 1.40 -7.82
N VAL A 124 -9.38 1.18 -8.88
CA VAL A 124 -8.73 -0.10 -9.15
C VAL A 124 -7.28 0.15 -9.54
N LEU A 125 -6.37 -0.64 -8.99
CA LEU A 125 -4.98 -0.69 -9.41
C LEU A 125 -4.80 -1.91 -10.29
N LEU A 126 -4.28 -1.75 -11.51
CA LEU A 126 -3.87 -2.89 -12.30
C LEU A 126 -2.42 -3.25 -11.94
N ALA A 127 -2.27 -4.39 -11.29
CA ALA A 127 -1.03 -4.91 -10.76
C ALA A 127 -0.42 -5.96 -11.70
N GLU A 128 0.89 -5.87 -11.91
CA GLU A 128 1.67 -6.95 -12.51
C GLU A 128 2.54 -7.59 -11.43
N PHE A 129 2.38 -8.91 -11.24
CA PHE A 129 3.21 -9.69 -10.33
C PHE A 129 4.38 -10.33 -11.07
N GLU A 130 5.52 -10.46 -10.40
CA GLU A 130 6.68 -11.17 -10.94
C GLU A 130 6.39 -12.67 -11.09
N ASP A 131 5.80 -13.29 -10.06
CA ASP A 131 5.30 -14.66 -10.12
C ASP A 131 3.91 -14.69 -10.76
N GLN A 132 3.85 -15.13 -12.01
CA GLN A 132 2.59 -15.25 -12.77
C GLN A 132 1.59 -16.24 -12.16
N ARG A 133 1.95 -17.03 -11.15
CA ARG A 133 0.97 -17.88 -10.44
C ARG A 133 0.12 -17.08 -9.47
N VAL A 134 0.62 -15.95 -8.97
CA VAL A 134 -0.10 -15.08 -8.05
C VAL A 134 -1.24 -14.37 -8.79
N GLY A 135 -2.44 -14.40 -8.23
CA GLY A 135 -3.61 -13.74 -8.81
C GLY A 135 -4.10 -14.39 -10.11
N ASN A 136 -3.66 -15.61 -10.42
CA ASN A 136 -3.95 -16.25 -11.70
C ASN A 136 -5.44 -16.57 -11.85
N ILE A 137 -6.09 -17.03 -10.79
CA ILE A 137 -7.53 -17.26 -10.78
C ILE A 137 -8.25 -15.93 -10.97
N ALA A 138 -7.88 -14.90 -10.19
CA ALA A 138 -8.49 -13.57 -10.28
C ALA A 138 -8.37 -12.97 -11.68
N ARG A 139 -7.22 -13.12 -12.36
CA ARG A 139 -7.03 -12.61 -13.73
C ARG A 139 -7.97 -13.23 -14.75
N GLN A 140 -8.32 -14.51 -14.61
CA GLN A 140 -9.24 -15.21 -15.53
C GLN A 140 -10.64 -14.60 -15.57
N PHE A 141 -11.04 -13.86 -14.54
CA PHE A 141 -12.34 -13.21 -14.45
C PHE A 141 -12.31 -11.73 -14.89
N THR A 142 -11.22 -11.27 -15.50
CA THR A 142 -10.99 -9.86 -15.80
C THR A 142 -10.48 -9.68 -17.23
N ASN A 143 -10.85 -8.57 -17.88
CA ASN A 143 -10.48 -8.28 -19.27
C ASN A 143 -9.39 -7.18 -19.35
N HIS A 144 -8.45 -7.18 -18.42
CA HIS A 144 -7.43 -6.13 -18.30
C HIS A 144 -6.08 -6.50 -18.95
N GLY A 145 -6.00 -7.62 -19.66
CA GLY A 145 -4.78 -8.17 -20.24
C GLY A 145 -4.26 -9.40 -19.47
N GLU A 146 -3.49 -10.27 -20.14
CA GLU A 146 -3.16 -11.61 -19.62
C GLU A 146 -2.39 -11.60 -18.29
N ASN A 147 -1.63 -10.54 -18.00
CA ASN A 147 -0.74 -10.45 -16.84
C ASN A 147 -1.17 -9.39 -15.81
N LEU A 148 -2.27 -8.68 -16.04
CA LEU A 148 -2.72 -7.59 -15.16
C LEU A 148 -3.85 -8.07 -14.25
N MET A 149 -3.63 -7.93 -12.95
CA MET A 149 -4.58 -8.29 -11.91
C MET A 149 -5.17 -7.03 -11.27
N PRO A 150 -6.49 -6.87 -11.21
CA PRO A 150 -7.10 -5.73 -10.56
C PRO A 150 -7.07 -5.87 -9.03
N ILE A 151 -6.45 -4.91 -8.35
CA ILE A 151 -6.53 -4.73 -6.91
C ILE A 151 -7.57 -3.64 -6.62
N TYR A 152 -8.65 -4.02 -5.95
CA TYR A 152 -9.75 -3.14 -5.58
C TYR A 152 -9.56 -2.53 -4.20
N VAL A 153 -10.13 -1.35 -4.00
CA VAL A 153 -10.30 -0.77 -2.66
C VAL A 153 -11.06 -1.74 -1.73
N GLN A 154 -10.65 -1.79 -0.48
CA GLN A 154 -11.26 -2.62 0.55
C GLN A 154 -12.13 -1.78 1.46
N ARG A 155 -13.30 -2.31 1.84
CA ARG A 155 -14.24 -1.67 2.77
C ARG A 155 -14.21 -2.42 4.11
N ARG A 156 -13.67 -1.80 5.16
CA ARG A 156 -13.56 -2.41 6.50
C ARG A 156 -14.02 -1.46 7.60
N MET A 157 -14.66 -2.01 8.63
CA MET A 157 -14.92 -1.27 9.86
C MET A 157 -13.60 -1.10 10.61
N ILE A 158 -13.22 0.14 10.89
CA ILE A 158 -11.95 0.48 11.56
C ILE A 158 -12.15 1.00 12.98
N TYR A 159 -13.38 1.39 13.33
CA TYR A 159 -13.68 1.93 14.64
C TYR A 159 -15.14 1.65 15.00
N GLN A 160 -15.39 1.36 16.28
CA GLN A 160 -16.72 1.17 16.82
C GLN A 160 -16.86 1.92 18.15
N TRP A 161 -17.87 2.78 18.25
CA TRP A 161 -18.24 3.47 19.47
C TRP A 161 -19.48 2.82 20.07
N HIS A 162 -19.26 1.76 20.86
CA HIS A 162 -20.33 0.93 21.43
C HIS A 162 -21.40 1.73 22.19
N GLY A 163 -20.99 2.68 23.05
CA GLY A 163 -21.92 3.50 23.85
C GLY A 163 -22.84 4.44 23.04
N ARG A 164 -22.61 4.59 21.74
CA ARG A 164 -23.42 5.44 20.85
C ARG A 164 -24.02 4.69 19.66
N GLY A 165 -23.77 3.38 19.55
CA GLY A 165 -24.18 2.60 18.39
C GLY A 165 -23.63 3.15 17.06
N LEU A 166 -22.43 3.75 17.10
CA LEU A 166 -21.76 4.30 15.92
C LEU A 166 -20.59 3.42 15.51
N SER A 167 -20.29 3.38 14.22
CA SER A 167 -19.05 2.81 13.69
C SER A 167 -18.53 3.62 12.51
N VAL A 168 -17.25 3.47 12.20
CA VAL A 168 -16.62 4.06 11.02
C VAL A 168 -16.12 2.94 10.13
N VAL A 169 -16.53 2.99 8.87
CA VAL A 169 -16.04 2.14 7.80
C VAL A 169 -15.10 2.94 6.91
N ARG A 170 -13.88 2.45 6.74
CA ARG A 170 -12.88 3.02 5.84
C ARG A 170 -12.87 2.25 4.51
N ILE A 171 -12.77 2.99 3.41
CA ILE A 171 -12.58 2.49 2.05
C ILE A 171 -11.21 2.96 1.57
N GLN A 172 -10.29 2.02 1.34
CA GLN A 172 -8.91 2.29 0.90
C GLN A 172 -8.24 1.02 0.35
N PHE A 173 -7.19 1.13 -0.45
CA PHE A 173 -6.34 0.00 -0.84
C PHE A 173 -5.52 -0.55 0.34
N GLN A 174 -5.35 -1.87 0.39
CA GLN A 174 -4.46 -2.53 1.36
C GLN A 174 -3.09 -2.80 0.73
N VAL A 175 -2.42 -1.72 0.36
CA VAL A 175 -1.10 -1.74 -0.28
C VAL A 175 -0.20 -0.66 0.31
N THR A 176 1.11 -0.86 0.22
CA THR A 176 2.11 0.13 0.64
C THR A 176 3.26 0.15 -0.37
N PRO A 177 3.89 1.30 -0.65
CA PRO A 177 5.08 1.34 -1.49
C PRO A 177 6.17 0.38 -1.00
N ALA A 178 6.89 -0.24 -1.92
CA ALA A 178 7.83 -1.32 -1.62
C ALA A 178 9.23 -1.08 -2.22
N ALA A 179 9.56 0.13 -2.63
CA ALA A 179 10.85 0.44 -3.26
C ALA A 179 12.05 0.11 -2.36
N ALA A 180 11.95 0.43 -1.06
CA ALA A 180 12.97 0.07 -0.08
C ALA A 180 13.14 -1.45 0.07
N ILE A 181 12.03 -2.20 0.08
CA ILE A 181 12.03 -3.67 0.18
C ILE A 181 12.62 -4.30 -1.08
N SER A 182 12.24 -3.80 -2.26
CA SER A 182 12.78 -4.26 -3.54
C SER A 182 14.29 -4.01 -3.64
N ALA A 183 14.76 -2.83 -3.24
CA ALA A 183 16.19 -2.52 -3.20
C ALA A 183 16.96 -3.43 -2.23
N TRP A 184 16.39 -3.70 -1.05
CA TRP A 184 16.98 -4.61 -0.07
C TRP A 184 17.05 -6.06 -0.58
N LYS A 185 15.96 -6.57 -1.17
CA LYS A 185 15.95 -7.91 -1.80
C LYS A 185 17.00 -8.01 -2.93
N ALA A 186 17.12 -6.98 -3.76
CA ALA A 186 18.11 -6.93 -4.84
C ALA A 186 19.57 -6.90 -4.33
N GLN A 187 19.82 -6.40 -3.12
CA GLN A 187 21.15 -6.42 -2.49
C GLN A 187 21.51 -7.76 -1.85
N GLY A 188 20.51 -8.53 -1.37
CA GLY A 188 20.71 -9.85 -0.77
C GLY A 188 20.71 -11.01 -1.77
N GLY A 189 20.19 -10.80 -2.98
CA GLY A 189 20.24 -11.77 -4.07
C GLY A 189 21.58 -11.71 -4.81
N THR A 190 22.61 -12.38 -4.29
CA THR A 190 23.79 -12.71 -5.10
C THR A 190 23.42 -13.78 -6.12
N TYR A 191 23.67 -13.49 -7.41
CA TYR A 191 23.63 -14.45 -8.53
C TYR A 191 24.56 -15.65 -8.30
#